data_AF-A0A1Y4R617-F1
#
_entry.id   AF-A0A1Y4R617-F1
#
_cell.length_a   1.000
_cell.length_b   1.000
_cell.length_c   1.000
_cell.angle_alpha   90.00
_cell.angle_beta   90.00
_cell.angle_gamma   90.00
#
_symmetry.space_group_name_H-M   'P 1'
#
loop_
_entity.id
_entity.type
_entity.pdbx_description
1 polymer ?
#
loop_
_entity_poly.entity_id
_entity_poly.type
_entity_poly.pdbx_seq_one_letter_code
_entity_poly.pdbx_strand_id
1 'polypeptide(L)'
;MLFKKFNLQLFADDDSSTSEDGKKSEQQAEEHQNETKKDEKKGEGEKKYTDADLNSIIDKKFAEWQKKKEKEVDEAKKLAEMNATEKAEYERDKLQKQLDEMMKEKSLTEMTKVARKMLSEDGINITDELLANLVSNSAENTKEAVKSFIELFKSAVNDAVKDALKGKAPKNSTGSDSITKEKIMKVKDRAERQKLIAEHMDLFEK
;
A
#
# COMPACT_ATOMS: atom_id res chain seq x y z
N MET A 1 -16.56 39.70 2.30
CA MET A 1 -15.60 39.00 3.16
C MET A 1 -16.34 38.51 4.40
N LEU A 2 -16.55 37.20 4.53
CA LEU A 2 -17.06 36.57 5.76
C LEU A 2 -15.87 35.90 6.46
N PHE A 3 -15.34 36.52 7.50
CA PHE A 3 -14.42 35.87 8.44
C PHE A 3 -15.22 35.48 9.68
N LYS A 4 -15.52 34.19 9.82
CA LYS A 4 -16.19 33.63 10.99
C LYS A 4 -15.12 33.38 12.06
N LYS A 5 -14.98 34.34 12.96
CA LYS A 5 -14.19 34.28 14.20
C LYS A 5 -15.00 33.43 15.20
N PHE A 6 -14.60 32.19 15.45
CA PHE A 6 -15.20 31.39 16.53
C PHE A 6 -14.37 31.56 17.80
N ASN A 7 -15.08 31.90 18.86
CA ASN A 7 -14.62 32.47 20.11
C ASN A 7 -13.82 31.47 20.94
N LEU A 8 -12.60 31.88 21.30
CA LEU A 8 -11.81 31.34 22.40
C LEU A 8 -12.19 32.14 23.65
N GLN A 9 -12.36 31.46 24.80
CA GLN A 9 -12.65 31.97 26.16
C GLN A 9 -14.11 32.15 26.56
N LEU A 10 -14.55 31.28 27.47
CA LEU A 10 -15.38 31.66 28.62
C LEU A 10 -15.35 30.54 29.68
N PHE A 11 -14.45 30.60 30.66
CA PHE A 11 -14.61 29.96 32.00
C PHE A 11 -13.55 30.51 32.97
N ALA A 12 -13.60 31.81 33.21
CA ALA A 12 -13.05 32.44 34.40
C ALA A 12 -14.02 33.54 34.85
N ASP A 13 -14.21 33.61 36.17
CA ASP A 13 -15.04 34.51 36.99
C ASP A 13 -16.55 34.17 37.01
N ASP A 14 -17.24 34.10 38.16
CA ASP A 14 -17.06 34.79 39.45
C ASP A 14 -17.86 34.03 40.53
N ASP A 15 -17.32 33.87 41.74
CA ASP A 15 -17.97 34.53 42.88
C ASP A 15 -17.00 34.74 44.04
N SER A 16 -16.96 36.01 44.40
CA SER A 16 -16.22 36.72 45.41
C SER A 16 -16.37 36.19 46.85
N SER A 17 -15.31 36.30 47.65
CA SER A 17 -15.18 37.43 48.59
C SER A 17 -14.18 37.18 49.73
N THR A 18 -13.34 38.21 49.93
CA THR A 18 -12.83 38.70 51.23
C THR A 18 -11.58 38.07 51.88
N SER A 19 -10.46 38.79 51.67
CA SER A 19 -9.49 39.28 52.66
C SER A 19 -8.37 38.40 53.25
N GLU A 20 -7.15 38.90 52.95
CA GLU A 20 -6.05 39.29 53.85
C GLU A 20 -5.26 38.24 54.67
N ASP A 21 -3.97 38.19 54.28
CA ASP A 21 -2.77 38.38 55.10
C ASP A 21 -2.22 37.23 56.00
N GLY A 22 -1.02 36.76 55.62
CA GLY A 22 0.18 36.97 56.44
C GLY A 22 0.45 36.09 57.68
N LYS A 23 1.53 35.30 57.57
CA LYS A 23 2.53 34.86 58.59
C LYS A 23 2.28 33.63 59.49
N LYS A 24 3.26 32.71 59.43
CA LYS A 24 4.19 32.23 60.51
C LYS A 24 3.67 32.39 61.95
N SER A 25 3.71 31.43 62.88
CA SER A 25 4.70 30.39 63.18
C SER A 25 4.20 29.43 64.30
N GLU A 26 5.09 28.51 64.71
CA GLU A 26 5.22 27.88 66.05
C GLU A 26 4.10 26.96 66.63
N GLN A 27 4.48 25.69 66.76
CA GLN A 27 4.65 24.88 67.99
C GLN A 27 3.72 25.01 69.22
N GLN A 28 3.62 23.83 69.88
CA GLN A 28 3.07 23.47 71.19
C GLN A 28 1.55 23.28 71.27
N ALA A 29 0.97 22.39 72.07
CA ALA A 29 1.34 21.18 72.80
C ALA A 29 0.21 21.02 73.83
N GLU A 30 -0.49 19.89 73.86
CA GLU A 30 -1.26 19.40 75.03
C GLU A 30 -1.25 17.87 74.86
N GLU A 31 -0.50 17.07 75.60
CA GLU A 31 -0.40 16.91 77.06
C GLU A 31 -1.77 16.65 77.71
N HIS A 32 -2.15 15.37 77.75
CA HIS A 32 -3.00 14.84 78.81
C HIS A 32 -2.35 13.58 79.37
N GLN A 33 -1.52 13.79 80.39
CA GLN A 33 -1.33 12.81 81.44
C GLN A 33 -2.64 12.77 82.25
N ASN A 34 -3.19 11.59 82.48
CA ASN A 34 -3.62 11.27 83.83
C ASN A 34 -3.45 9.78 84.09
N GLU A 35 -2.66 9.53 85.13
CA GLU A 35 -2.37 8.24 85.69
C GLU A 35 -3.66 7.59 86.21
N THR A 36 -3.80 6.30 86.00
CA THR A 36 -4.38 5.46 87.06
C THR A 36 -3.51 4.23 87.17
N LYS A 37 -2.66 4.24 88.19
CA LYS A 37 -1.97 3.08 88.72
C LYS A 37 -3.01 1.99 88.97
N LYS A 38 -2.85 0.84 88.32
CA LYS A 38 -3.15 -0.43 88.97
C LYS A 38 -2.05 -1.42 88.61
N ASP A 39 -1.30 -1.71 89.66
CA ASP A 39 -0.40 -2.84 89.82
C ASP A 39 -1.01 -4.10 89.18
N GLU A 40 -0.30 -4.70 88.23
CA GLU A 40 -0.32 -6.14 88.02
C GLU A 40 0.96 -6.58 87.31
N LYS A 41 1.96 -6.76 88.16
CA LYS A 41 3.14 -7.59 87.97
C LYS A 41 2.80 -8.91 87.28
N LYS A 42 3.10 -9.04 85.98
CA LYS A 42 3.72 -10.21 85.33
C LYS A 42 3.58 -10.11 83.81
N GLY A 43 4.73 -10.17 83.14
CA GLY A 43 4.80 -10.37 81.72
C GLY A 43 6.07 -9.73 81.19
N GLU A 44 7.21 -10.37 81.45
CA GLU A 44 8.29 -10.36 80.47
C GLU A 44 7.72 -10.97 79.18
N GLY A 45 6.94 -10.17 78.45
CA GLY A 45 6.59 -10.45 77.07
C GLY A 45 7.88 -10.24 76.32
N GLU A 46 8.64 -11.32 76.16
CA GLU A 46 9.85 -11.38 75.36
C GLU A 46 9.65 -10.50 74.12
N LYS A 47 10.37 -9.37 74.05
CA LYS A 47 10.36 -8.52 72.87
C LYS A 47 10.79 -9.42 71.72
N LYS A 48 9.83 -9.85 70.88
CA LYS A 48 10.06 -10.82 69.80
C LYS A 48 11.10 -10.34 68.80
N TYR A 49 11.37 -9.03 68.76
CA TYR A 49 12.33 -8.38 67.88
C TYR A 49 13.06 -7.27 68.63
N THR A 50 14.35 -7.10 68.35
CA THR A 50 15.14 -5.96 68.82
C THR A 50 15.01 -4.78 67.86
N ASP A 51 15.32 -3.55 68.32
CA ASP A 51 15.37 -2.37 67.44
C ASP A 51 16.32 -2.57 66.25
N ALA A 52 17.39 -3.35 66.43
CA ALA A 52 18.29 -3.73 65.35
C ALA A 52 17.60 -4.63 64.30
N ASP A 53 16.75 -5.56 64.73
CA ASP A 53 15.96 -6.41 63.82
C ASP A 53 14.92 -5.59 63.05
N LEU A 54 14.26 -4.65 63.72
CA LEU A 54 13.30 -3.74 63.10
C LEU A 54 13.97 -2.83 62.08
N ASN A 55 15.12 -2.23 62.41
CA ASN A 55 15.89 -1.41 61.48
C ASN A 55 16.34 -2.24 60.27
N SER A 56 16.81 -3.48 60.46
CA SER A 56 17.17 -4.35 59.33
C SER A 56 15.97 -4.65 58.41
N ILE A 57 14.78 -4.84 58.98
CA ILE A 57 13.56 -5.08 58.21
C ILE A 57 13.13 -3.82 57.46
N ILE A 58 13.19 -2.66 58.13
CA ILE A 58 12.84 -1.36 57.54
C ILE A 58 13.80 -1.01 56.41
N ASP A 59 15.11 -1.17 56.60
CA ASP A 59 16.12 -0.89 55.57
C ASP A 59 15.94 -1.81 54.36
N LYS A 60 15.66 -3.10 54.59
CA LYS A 60 15.33 -4.04 53.50
C LYS A 60 14.07 -3.61 52.75
N LYS A 61 13.02 -3.23 53.47
CA LYS A 61 11.75 -2.77 52.88
C LYS A 61 11.91 -1.44 52.15
N PHE A 62 12.76 -0.55 52.67
CA PHE A 62 13.05 0.73 52.06
C PHE A 62 13.87 0.56 50.79
N ALA A 63 14.88 -0.31 50.80
CA ALA A 63 15.64 -0.66 49.60
C ALA A 63 14.74 -1.33 48.53
N GLU A 64 13.85 -2.22 48.93
CA GLU A 64 12.84 -2.82 48.03
C GLU A 64 11.93 -1.74 47.42
N TRP A 65 11.45 -0.80 48.25
CA TRP A 65 10.56 0.27 47.83
C TRP A 65 11.25 1.28 46.91
N GLN A 66 12.47 1.71 47.25
CA GLN A 66 13.26 2.62 46.44
C GLN A 66 13.60 2.01 45.08
N LYS A 67 13.98 0.73 45.04
CA LYS A 67 14.25 0.00 43.79
C LYS A 67 12.99 -0.15 42.93
N LYS A 68 11.82 -0.31 43.55
CA LYS A 68 10.53 -0.35 42.84
C LYS A 68 10.18 1.03 42.28
N LYS A 69 10.43 2.09 43.04
CA LYS A 69 10.18 3.48 42.61
C LYS A 69 11.11 3.91 41.47
N GLU A 70 12.40 3.57 41.53
CA GLU A 70 13.34 3.84 40.45
C GLU A 70 12.92 3.13 39.16
N LYS A 71 12.50 1.86 39.24
CA LYS A 71 11.97 1.13 38.07
C LYS A 71 10.72 1.77 37.50
N GLU A 72 9.77 2.17 38.34
CA GLU A 72 8.55 2.85 37.88
C GLU A 72 8.86 4.21 37.24
N VAL A 73 9.84 4.96 37.75
CA VAL A 73 10.24 6.25 37.19
C VAL A 73 11.03 6.09 35.89
N ASP A 74 11.92 5.10 35.79
CA ASP A 74 12.66 4.82 34.56
C ASP A 74 11.77 4.21 33.48
N GLU A 75 10.82 3.35 33.82
CA GLU A 75 9.81 2.85 32.89
C GLU A 75 8.86 3.97 32.44
N ALA A 76 8.45 4.87 33.34
CA ALA A 76 7.62 6.03 32.97
C ALA A 76 8.39 7.02 32.09
N LYS A 77 9.68 7.25 32.33
CA LYS A 77 10.54 8.08 31.48
C LYS A 77 10.76 7.44 30.11
N LYS A 78 11.04 6.14 30.06
CA LYS A 78 11.19 5.38 28.81
C LYS A 78 9.88 5.29 28.02
N LEU A 79 8.74 5.15 28.70
CA LEU A 79 7.40 5.20 28.10
C LEU A 79 7.01 6.59 27.62
N ALA A 80 7.50 7.65 28.26
CA ALA A 80 7.33 9.04 27.83
C ALA A 80 8.24 9.39 26.65
N GLU A 81 9.48 8.89 26.63
CA GLU A 81 10.43 9.04 25.52
C GLU A 81 9.97 8.29 24.25
N MET A 82 9.28 7.14 24.37
CA MET A 82 8.71 6.37 23.24
C MET A 82 7.22 6.64 22.96
N ASN A 83 6.66 7.85 23.20
CA ASN A 83 5.23 8.09 22.90
C ASN A 83 4.87 9.33 22.09
N ALA A 84 5.79 10.28 21.91
CA ALA A 84 5.51 11.50 21.14
C ALA A 84 6.34 11.60 19.87
N THR A 85 7.64 11.29 19.95
CA THR A 85 8.59 11.33 18.83
C THR A 85 8.31 10.21 17.83
N GLU A 86 8.19 8.97 18.28
CA GLU A 86 7.91 7.82 17.38
C GLU A 86 6.54 7.92 16.70
N LYS A 87 5.53 8.47 17.40
CA LYS A 87 4.22 8.76 16.78
C LYS A 87 4.33 9.85 15.73
N ALA A 88 5.04 10.93 16.03
CA ALA A 88 5.27 12.01 15.09
C ALA A 88 6.07 11.54 13.85
N GLU A 89 7.08 10.69 14.03
CA GLU A 89 7.85 10.09 12.94
C GLU A 89 7.00 9.13 12.11
N TYR A 90 6.21 8.26 12.75
CA TYR A 90 5.30 7.36 12.05
C TYR A 90 4.23 8.10 11.24
N GLU A 91 3.65 9.17 11.80
CA GLU A 91 2.70 10.03 11.09
C GLU A 91 3.39 10.77 9.94
N ARG A 92 4.60 11.28 10.14
CA ARG A 92 5.42 11.90 9.09
C ARG A 92 5.73 10.94 7.95
N ASP A 93 6.12 9.72 8.25
CA ASP A 93 6.44 8.70 7.26
C ASP A 93 5.21 8.25 6.50
N LYS A 94 4.07 8.10 7.19
CA LYS A 94 2.80 7.77 6.55
C LYS A 94 2.36 8.88 5.61
N LEU A 95 2.42 10.14 6.05
CA LEU A 95 2.10 11.30 5.22
C LEU A 95 3.07 11.44 4.03
N GLN A 96 4.37 11.20 4.25
CA GLN A 96 5.36 11.24 3.17
C GLN A 96 5.07 10.17 2.12
N LYS A 97 4.80 8.93 2.54
CA LYS A 97 4.42 7.85 1.61
C LYS A 97 3.17 8.18 0.82
N GLN A 98 2.14 8.74 1.46
CA GLN A 98 0.92 9.16 0.77
C GLN A 98 1.19 10.28 -0.23
N LEU A 99 2.04 11.24 0.13
CA LEU A 99 2.45 12.33 -0.76
C LEU A 99 3.22 11.79 -1.96
N ASP A 100 4.18 10.89 -1.72
CA ASP A 100 4.98 10.28 -2.78
C ASP A 100 4.11 9.42 -3.71
N GLU A 101 3.15 8.66 -3.18
CA GLU A 101 2.18 7.90 -3.95
C GLU A 101 1.33 8.83 -4.83
N MET A 102 0.76 9.89 -4.26
CA MET A 102 -0.04 10.87 -5.02
C MET A 102 0.79 11.60 -6.07
N MET A 103 2.05 11.94 -5.77
CA MET A 103 2.93 12.60 -6.73
C MET A 103 3.32 11.66 -7.88
N LYS A 104 3.56 10.37 -7.59
CA LYS A 104 3.77 9.34 -8.61
C LYS A 104 2.54 9.17 -9.48
N GLU A 105 1.36 9.02 -8.88
CA GLU A 105 0.09 8.87 -9.61
C GLU A 105 -0.18 10.08 -10.51
N LYS A 106 0.03 11.30 -10.00
CA LYS A 106 -0.10 12.52 -10.79
C LYS A 106 0.89 12.56 -11.95
N SER A 107 2.16 12.22 -11.70
CA SER A 107 3.18 12.15 -12.74
C SER A 107 2.81 11.16 -13.83
N LEU A 108 2.43 9.93 -13.45
CA LEU A 108 1.97 8.90 -14.38
C LEU A 108 0.75 9.37 -15.17
N THR A 109 -0.22 10.01 -14.54
CA THR A 109 -1.42 10.54 -15.20
C THR A 109 -1.08 11.60 -16.25
N GLU A 110 -0.21 12.55 -15.91
CA GLU A 110 0.22 13.58 -16.86
C GLU A 110 1.02 12.99 -18.02
N MET A 111 1.95 12.07 -17.75
CA MET A 111 2.68 11.36 -18.80
C MET A 111 1.75 10.52 -19.68
N THR A 112 0.74 9.89 -19.09
CA THR A 112 -0.31 9.13 -19.81
C THR A 112 -1.08 10.04 -20.76
N LYS A 113 -1.44 11.26 -20.34
CA LYS A 113 -2.10 12.23 -21.23
C LYS A 113 -1.20 12.63 -22.40
N VAL A 114 0.09 12.86 -22.16
CA VAL A 114 1.05 13.19 -23.21
C VAL A 114 1.22 12.02 -24.19
N ALA A 115 1.39 10.80 -23.69
CA ALA A 115 1.47 9.59 -24.49
C ALA A 115 0.20 9.40 -25.35
N ARG A 116 -0.99 9.57 -24.75
CA ARG A 116 -2.27 9.49 -25.48
C ARG A 116 -2.34 10.53 -26.60
N LYS A 117 -1.89 11.76 -26.33
CA LYS A 117 -1.86 12.85 -27.32
C LYS A 117 -0.95 12.50 -28.49
N MET A 118 0.26 12.01 -28.22
CA MET A 118 1.21 11.58 -29.27
C MET A 118 0.65 10.44 -30.13
N LEU A 119 0.02 9.44 -29.51
CA LEU A 119 -0.60 8.34 -30.25
C LEU A 119 -1.80 8.81 -31.09
N SER A 120 -2.61 9.72 -30.55
CA SER A 120 -3.76 10.30 -31.25
C SER A 120 -3.33 11.16 -32.43
N GLU A 121 -2.22 11.91 -32.31
CA GLU A 121 -1.62 12.68 -33.42
C GLU A 121 -1.22 11.78 -34.59
N ASP A 122 -0.79 10.54 -34.30
CA ASP A 122 -0.49 9.51 -35.29
C ASP A 122 -1.70 8.66 -35.72
N GLY A 123 -2.91 9.02 -35.28
CA GLY A 123 -4.16 8.34 -35.64
C GLY A 123 -4.39 7.02 -34.92
N ILE A 124 -3.63 6.73 -33.86
CA ILE A 124 -3.70 5.49 -33.10
C ILE A 124 -4.47 5.74 -31.79
N ASN A 125 -5.64 5.12 -31.67
CA ASN A 125 -6.43 5.11 -30.44
C ASN A 125 -6.30 3.74 -29.75
N ILE A 126 -5.66 3.72 -28.58
CA ILE A 126 -5.53 2.52 -27.74
C ILE A 126 -6.28 2.70 -26.41
N THR A 127 -6.62 1.58 -25.78
CA THR A 127 -7.23 1.55 -24.46
C THR A 127 -6.25 1.96 -23.37
N ASP A 128 -6.80 2.42 -22.24
CA ASP A 128 -6.01 2.90 -21.10
C ASP A 128 -5.13 1.80 -20.48
N GLU A 129 -5.54 0.53 -20.56
CA GLU A 129 -4.71 -0.61 -20.14
C GLU A 129 -3.43 -0.76 -20.96
N LEU A 130 -3.52 -0.64 -22.29
CA LEU A 130 -2.35 -0.72 -23.15
C LEU A 130 -1.46 0.51 -22.97
N LEU A 131 -2.07 1.67 -22.77
CA LEU A 131 -1.35 2.91 -22.54
C LEU A 131 -0.58 2.89 -21.21
N ALA A 132 -1.14 2.30 -20.15
CA ALA A 132 -0.47 2.15 -18.86
C ALA A 132 0.82 1.32 -18.96
N ASN A 133 0.87 0.35 -19.88
CA ASN A 133 2.09 -0.44 -20.12
C ASN A 133 3.19 0.34 -20.87
N LEU A 134 2.84 1.42 -21.57
CA LEU A 134 3.79 2.27 -22.29
C LEU A 134 4.34 3.41 -21.41
N VAL A 135 3.62 3.79 -20.36
CA VAL A 135 3.98 4.91 -19.50
C VAL A 135 4.86 4.40 -18.35
N SER A 136 6.01 5.03 -18.17
CA SER A 136 6.95 4.71 -17.11
C SER A 136 7.14 5.90 -16.17
N ASN A 137 7.80 5.66 -15.03
CA ASN A 137 8.11 6.72 -14.06
C ASN A 137 9.00 7.85 -14.63
N SER A 138 9.61 7.65 -15.81
CA SER A 138 10.44 8.64 -16.48
C SER A 138 9.75 9.19 -17.74
N ALA A 139 9.79 10.52 -17.89
CA ALA A 139 9.20 11.22 -19.03
C ALA A 139 9.89 10.85 -20.36
N GLU A 140 11.22 10.78 -20.39
CA GLU A 140 11.98 10.42 -21.59
C GLU A 140 11.68 8.99 -22.02
N ASN A 141 11.69 8.04 -21.07
CA ASN A 141 11.39 6.64 -21.35
C ASN A 141 9.96 6.47 -21.88
N THR A 142 8.99 7.24 -21.36
CA THR A 142 7.61 7.21 -21.86
C THR A 142 7.51 7.71 -23.30
N LYS A 143 8.21 8.79 -23.66
CA LYS A 143 8.22 9.29 -25.05
C LYS A 143 8.87 8.30 -26.01
N GLU A 144 9.98 7.70 -25.62
CA GLU A 144 10.70 6.72 -26.44
C GLU A 144 9.89 5.42 -26.62
N ALA A 145 9.26 4.93 -25.56
CA ALA A 145 8.33 3.80 -25.61
C ALA A 145 7.14 4.07 -26.54
N VAL A 146 6.56 5.28 -26.49
CA VAL A 146 5.46 5.67 -27.37
C VAL A 146 5.90 5.76 -28.82
N LYS A 147 7.05 6.40 -29.11
CA LYS A 147 7.59 6.49 -30.47
C LYS A 147 7.89 5.13 -31.08
N SER A 148 8.59 4.28 -30.35
CA SER A 148 8.92 2.92 -30.80
C SER A 148 7.66 2.08 -31.02
N PHE A 149 6.65 2.20 -30.15
CA PHE A 149 5.37 1.55 -30.35
C PHE A 149 4.66 2.01 -31.62
N ILE A 150 4.63 3.32 -31.90
CA ILE A 150 3.99 3.87 -33.12
C ILE A 150 4.63 3.27 -34.38
N GLU A 151 5.96 3.23 -34.44
CA GLU A 151 6.70 2.70 -35.59
C GLU A 151 6.40 1.20 -35.78
N LEU A 152 6.53 0.41 -34.71
CA LEU A 152 6.26 -1.03 -34.73
C LEU A 152 4.81 -1.34 -35.09
N PHE A 153 3.86 -0.58 -34.53
CA PHE A 153 2.44 -0.76 -34.80
C PHE A 153 2.11 -0.48 -36.26
N LYS A 154 2.58 0.66 -36.82
CA LYS A 154 2.36 0.99 -38.24
C LYS A 154 2.99 -0.06 -39.16
N SER A 155 4.18 -0.58 -38.83
CA SER A 155 4.80 -1.66 -39.59
C SER A 155 3.96 -2.94 -39.55
N ALA A 156 3.57 -3.39 -38.34
CA ALA A 156 2.80 -4.61 -38.15
C ALA A 156 1.42 -4.54 -38.82
N VAL A 157 0.73 -3.39 -38.73
CA VAL A 157 -0.54 -3.16 -39.42
C VAL A 157 -0.34 -3.17 -40.94
N ASN A 158 0.70 -2.52 -41.46
CA ASN A 158 1.00 -2.56 -42.89
C ASN A 158 1.28 -3.98 -43.38
N ASP A 159 2.02 -4.78 -42.62
CA ASP A 159 2.32 -6.16 -43.00
C ASP A 159 1.09 -7.05 -42.90
N ALA A 160 0.26 -6.89 -41.87
CA ALA A 160 -1.04 -7.56 -41.77
C ALA A 160 -1.99 -7.17 -42.91
N VAL A 161 -2.01 -5.89 -43.32
CA VAL A 161 -2.79 -5.41 -44.47
C VAL A 161 -2.23 -5.97 -45.77
N LYS A 162 -0.91 -6.01 -45.97
CA LYS A 162 -0.30 -6.67 -47.13
C LYS A 162 -0.66 -8.15 -47.18
N ASP A 163 -0.61 -8.84 -46.05
CA ASP A 163 -0.97 -10.26 -45.98
C ASP A 163 -2.46 -10.49 -46.23
N ALA A 164 -3.33 -9.61 -45.73
CA ALA A 164 -4.76 -9.63 -46.05
C ALA A 164 -5.02 -9.33 -47.54
N LEU A 165 -4.29 -8.38 -48.13
CA LEU A 165 -4.39 -7.98 -49.54
C LEU A 165 -3.79 -9.00 -50.52
N LYS A 166 -2.78 -9.79 -50.10
CA LYS A 166 -2.34 -10.98 -50.84
C LYS A 166 -3.50 -11.96 -51.06
N GLY A 167 -4.56 -11.83 -50.27
CA GLY A 167 -5.75 -12.66 -50.31
C GLY A 167 -5.44 -14.07 -49.82
N LYS A 168 -6.48 -14.86 -49.57
CA LYS A 168 -6.28 -16.30 -49.62
C LYS A 168 -5.85 -16.58 -51.05
N ALA A 169 -4.62 -17.10 -51.23
CA ALA A 169 -4.20 -17.67 -52.49
C ALA A 169 -5.39 -18.47 -53.03
N PRO A 170 -5.79 -18.29 -54.31
CA PRO A 170 -6.84 -19.11 -54.88
C PRO A 170 -6.45 -20.53 -54.49
N LYS A 171 -7.37 -21.28 -53.86
CA LYS A 171 -7.15 -22.70 -53.67
C LYS A 171 -6.77 -23.16 -55.05
N ASN A 172 -5.49 -23.46 -55.27
CA ASN A 172 -5.10 -24.32 -56.35
C ASN A 172 -5.91 -25.55 -56.01
N SER A 173 -7.07 -25.67 -56.66
CA SER A 173 -7.68 -26.94 -56.94
C SER A 173 -6.60 -27.66 -57.73
N THR A 174 -5.64 -28.23 -57.00
CA THR A 174 -4.84 -29.34 -57.47
C THR A 174 -5.89 -30.39 -57.83
N GLY A 175 -6.23 -30.41 -59.11
CA GLY A 175 -7.49 -30.94 -59.60
C GLY A 175 -8.42 -29.84 -60.14
N SER A 176 -7.96 -29.06 -61.13
CA SER A 176 -8.85 -29.00 -62.29
C SER A 176 -9.06 -30.47 -62.65
N ASP A 177 -10.32 -30.93 -62.68
CA ASP A 177 -10.70 -32.20 -63.28
C ASP A 177 -10.44 -32.13 -64.79
N SER A 178 -9.22 -31.75 -65.18
CA SER A 178 -8.70 -31.95 -66.51
C SER A 178 -8.71 -33.45 -66.72
N ILE A 179 -9.61 -33.86 -67.58
CA ILE A 179 -9.76 -35.24 -67.98
C ILE A 179 -8.45 -35.61 -68.64
N THR A 180 -7.67 -36.48 -68.00
CA THR A 180 -6.40 -36.99 -68.54
C THR A 180 -6.61 -38.38 -69.13
N LYS A 181 -5.76 -38.76 -70.10
CA LYS A 181 -5.77 -40.10 -70.71
C LYS A 181 -5.83 -41.23 -69.67
N GLU A 182 -5.05 -41.10 -68.60
CA GLU A 182 -5.03 -42.07 -67.51
C GLU A 182 -6.35 -42.14 -66.74
N LYS A 183 -7.00 -40.99 -66.51
CA LYS A 183 -8.27 -40.93 -65.78
C LYS A 183 -9.40 -41.56 -66.59
N ILE A 184 -9.43 -41.31 -67.90
CA ILE A 184 -10.37 -41.96 -68.83
C ILE A 184 -10.13 -43.48 -68.83
N MET A 185 -8.88 -43.94 -68.89
CA MET A 185 -8.56 -45.38 -68.90
C MET A 185 -8.87 -46.08 -67.58
N LYS A 186 -8.86 -45.35 -66.44
CA LYS A 186 -9.23 -45.85 -65.11
C LYS A 186 -10.76 -45.97 -64.90
N VAL A 187 -11.59 -45.46 -65.83
CA VAL A 187 -13.06 -45.62 -65.76
C VAL A 187 -13.43 -47.09 -65.90
N LYS A 188 -14.15 -47.63 -64.91
CA LYS A 188 -14.51 -49.06 -64.82
C LYS A 188 -15.53 -49.47 -65.90
N ASP A 189 -16.52 -48.63 -66.18
CA ASP A 189 -17.50 -48.89 -67.22
C ASP A 189 -16.88 -48.72 -68.61
N ARG A 190 -17.03 -49.76 -69.44
CA ARG A 190 -16.50 -49.77 -70.80
C ARG A 190 -17.24 -48.80 -71.72
N ALA A 191 -18.56 -48.69 -71.60
CA ALA A 191 -19.35 -47.84 -72.49
C ALA A 191 -19.06 -46.36 -72.23
N GLU A 192 -19.00 -45.98 -70.96
CA GLU A 192 -18.64 -44.63 -70.53
C GLU A 192 -17.19 -44.28 -70.88
N ARG A 193 -16.27 -45.23 -70.70
CA ARG A 193 -14.86 -45.05 -71.12
C ARG A 193 -14.76 -44.77 -72.63
N GLN A 194 -15.46 -45.53 -73.46
CA GLN A 194 -15.42 -45.33 -74.91
C GLN A 194 -16.02 -43.98 -75.34
N LYS A 195 -17.09 -43.51 -74.69
CA LYS A 195 -17.64 -42.17 -74.92
C LYS A 195 -16.63 -41.09 -74.57
N LEU A 196 -15.98 -41.18 -73.41
CA LEU A 196 -14.96 -40.22 -72.99
C LEU A 196 -13.71 -40.22 -73.88
N ILE A 197 -13.34 -41.36 -74.45
CA ILE A 197 -12.26 -41.43 -75.45
C ILE A 197 -12.67 -40.71 -76.75
N ALA A 198 -13.93 -40.89 -77.20
CA ALA A 198 -14.44 -40.25 -78.41
C ALA A 198 -14.63 -38.73 -78.23
N GLU A 199 -15.00 -38.28 -77.03
CA GLU A 199 -15.15 -36.87 -76.71
C GLU A 199 -13.79 -36.17 -76.49
N HIS A 200 -12.75 -36.92 -76.12
CA HIS A 200 -11.40 -36.42 -75.88
C HIS A 200 -10.34 -37.16 -76.71
N MET A 201 -10.60 -37.33 -78.02
CA MET A 201 -9.69 -38.05 -78.92
C MET A 201 -8.27 -37.47 -78.96
N ASP A 202 -8.15 -36.15 -78.82
CA ASP A 202 -6.88 -35.42 -78.78
C ASP A 202 -5.90 -35.94 -77.70
N LEU A 203 -6.41 -36.57 -76.62
CA LEU A 203 -5.60 -37.15 -75.56
C LEU A 203 -5.06 -38.55 -75.89
N PHE A 204 -5.58 -39.17 -76.96
CA PHE A 204 -5.24 -40.52 -77.40
C PHE A 204 -4.47 -40.54 -78.72
N GLU A 205 -4.49 -39.44 -79.47
CA GLU A 205 -3.67 -39.26 -80.66
C GLU A 205 -2.23 -38.85 -80.25
N LYS A 206 -1.30 -39.81 -80.40
CA LYS A 206 0.13 -39.56 -80.46
C LYS A 206 0.79 -40.57 -81.37
#